data_AF-A0A6V7JA02-F1
#
_entry.id   AF-A0A6V7JA02-F1
#
_cell.length_a   1.000
_cell.length_b   1.000
_cell.length_c   1.000
_cell.angle_alpha   90.00
_cell.angle_beta   90.00
_cell.angle_gamma   90.00
#
_symmetry.space_group_name_H-M   'P 1'
#
loop_
_entity.id
_entity.type
_entity.pdbx_description
1 polymer ?
#
loop_
_entity_poly.entity_id
_entity_poly.type
_entity_poly.pdbx_seq_one_letter_code
_entity_poly.pdbx_strand_id
1 'polypeptide(L)'
;GPVVIISTEGGVNIEDTAATRPDAISYFPIDIDRGICPDDAKKIAEKLSLDEKGEATVAQMITNMYELFIKKDALLLEINPLVEDICGD
;
A
#
# COMPACT_ATOMS: atom_id res chain seq x y z
N GLY A 1 -14.57 7.57 -1.13
CA GLY A 1 -13.33 7.80 -1.90
C GLY A 1 -12.60 6.49 -2.08
N PRO A 2 -11.46 6.49 -2.78
CA PRO A 2 -10.57 5.34 -2.89
C PRO A 2 -10.12 4.84 -1.50
N VAL A 3 -9.62 3.61 -1.44
CA VAL A 3 -9.03 3.02 -0.24
C VAL A 3 -7.71 2.37 -0.61
N VAL A 4 -6.68 2.60 0.20
CA VAL A 4 -5.42 1.85 0.12
C VAL A 4 -5.54 0.67 1.08
N ILE A 5 -5.25 -0.52 0.57
CA ILE A 5 -5.27 -1.78 1.32
C ILE A 5 -3.85 -2.33 1.32
N ILE A 6 -3.36 -2.72 2.49
CA ILE A 6 -2.03 -3.28 2.65
C ILE A 6 -2.08 -4.51 3.56
N SER A 7 -1.26 -5.51 3.24
CA SER A 7 -1.11 -6.73 4.03
C SER A 7 0.35 -6.92 4.41
N THR A 8 0.62 -7.26 5.67
CA THR A 8 1.95 -7.69 6.12
C THR A 8 2.31 -9.10 5.64
N GLU A 9 1.34 -9.80 5.04
CA GLU A 9 1.52 -11.13 4.48
C GLU A 9 1.39 -11.06 2.96
N GLY A 10 2.54 -11.07 2.29
CA GLY A 10 2.63 -11.11 0.83
C GLY A 10 2.56 -12.54 0.28
N GLY A 11 2.21 -12.68 -1.01
CA GLY A 11 2.21 -13.97 -1.71
C GLY A 11 1.05 -14.89 -1.37
N VAL A 12 0.05 -14.39 -0.65
CA VAL A 12 -1.22 -15.06 -0.33
C VAL A 12 -2.39 -14.26 -0.89
N ASN A 13 -3.53 -14.93 -1.10
CA ASN A 13 -4.75 -14.27 -1.55
C ASN A 13 -5.29 -13.35 -0.43
N ILE A 14 -5.54 -12.08 -0.76
CA ILE A 14 -5.90 -11.07 0.23
C ILE A 14 -7.29 -11.33 0.83
N GLU A 15 -8.21 -11.91 0.07
CA GLU A 15 -9.55 -12.27 0.56
C GLU A 15 -9.49 -13.38 1.61
N ASP A 16 -8.64 -14.40 1.39
CA ASP A 16 -8.41 -15.48 2.36
C ASP A 16 -7.75 -14.95 3.64
N THR A 17 -6.77 -14.06 3.51
CA THR A 17 -6.14 -13.38 4.65
C THR A 17 -7.18 -12.55 5.41
N ALA A 18 -8.08 -11.84 4.73
CA ALA A 18 -9.12 -11.04 5.39
C ALA A 18 -10.08 -11.90 6.22
N ALA A 19 -10.40 -13.10 5.74
CA ALA A 19 -11.30 -14.02 6.44
C ALA A 19 -10.63 -14.73 7.63
N THR A 20 -9.33 -15.04 7.53
CA THR A 20 -8.64 -15.89 8.51
C THR A 20 -7.77 -15.10 9.50
N ARG A 21 -7.20 -13.98 9.05
CA ARG A 21 -6.25 -13.12 9.77
C ARG A 21 -6.51 -11.64 9.46
N PRO A 22 -7.67 -11.10 9.87
CA PRO A 22 -8.04 -9.72 9.56
C PRO A 22 -7.07 -8.68 10.14
N ASP A 23 -6.29 -9.05 11.17
CA ASP A 23 -5.23 -8.25 11.78
C ASP A 23 -4.00 -8.05 10.89
N ALA A 24 -3.79 -8.93 9.90
CA ALA A 24 -2.73 -8.79 8.92
C ALA A 24 -3.04 -7.73 7.84
N ILE A 25 -4.28 -7.24 7.77
CA ILE A 25 -4.73 -6.28 6.76
C ILE A 25 -5.01 -4.93 7.41
N SER A 26 -4.49 -3.88 6.79
CA SER A 26 -4.81 -2.49 7.15
C SER A 26 -5.50 -1.78 6.00
N TYR A 27 -6.53 -1.01 6.35
CA TYR A 27 -7.33 -0.22 5.43
C TYR A 27 -7.14 1.27 5.69
N PHE A 28 -6.87 2.03 4.64
CA PHE A 28 -6.63 3.47 4.70
C PHE A 28 -7.55 4.19 3.72
N PRO A 29 -8.72 4.67 4.19
CA PRO A 29 -9.63 5.46 3.37
C PRO A 29 -8.96 6.76 2.92
N ILE A 30 -9.09 7.10 1.64
CA ILE A 30 -8.55 8.32 1.05
C ILE A 30 -9.70 9.29 0.76
N ASP A 31 -9.53 10.52 1.23
CA ASP A 31 -10.35 11.66 0.81
C ASP A 31 -9.96 12.01 -0.63
N ILE A 32 -10.92 11.90 -1.55
CA ILE A 32 -10.66 12.09 -2.99
C ILE A 32 -10.36 13.54 -3.34
N ASP A 33 -10.91 14.50 -2.59
CA ASP A 33 -10.71 15.93 -2.84
C ASP A 33 -9.32 16.37 -2.38
N ARG A 34 -8.80 15.76 -1.31
CA ARG A 34 -7.44 16.00 -0.81
C ARG A 34 -6.39 15.16 -1.52
N GLY A 35 -6.73 13.93 -1.91
CA GLY A 35 -5.79 12.91 -2.36
C GLY A 35 -4.89 12.37 -1.24
N ILE A 36 -3.86 11.63 -1.63
CA ILE A 36 -2.84 11.13 -0.71
C ILE A 36 -1.70 12.16 -0.55
N CYS A 37 -1.33 12.49 0.69
CA CYS A 37 -0.16 13.32 0.96
C CYS A 37 1.04 12.47 1.43
N PRO A 38 2.25 13.03 1.44
CA PRO A 38 3.45 12.30 1.88
C PRO A 38 3.34 11.71 3.29
N ASP A 39 2.70 12.43 4.22
CA ASP A 39 2.48 11.95 5.59
C ASP A 39 1.50 10.78 5.66
N ASP A 40 0.49 10.76 4.79
CA ASP A 40 -0.44 9.63 4.68
C ASP A 40 0.29 8.40 4.13
N ALA A 41 1.07 8.57 3.05
CA ALA A 41 1.84 7.50 2.44
C ALA A 41 2.88 6.91 3.41
N LYS A 42 3.56 7.75 4.20
CA LYS A 42 4.50 7.32 5.24
C LYS A 42 3.81 6.47 6.31
N LYS A 43 2.67 6.93 6.85
CA LYS A 43 1.89 6.17 7.86
C LYS A 43 1.41 4.81 7.35
N ILE A 44 1.14 4.70 6.05
CA ILE A 44 0.77 3.44 5.43
C ILE A 44 1.99 2.53 5.32
N ALA A 45 3.13 3.06 4.86
CA ALA A 45 4.38 2.31 4.72
C ALA A 45 4.90 1.74 6.05
N GLU A 46 4.76 2.48 7.15
CA GLU A 46 5.09 2.04 8.52
C GLU A 46 4.37 0.73 8.93
N LYS A 47 3.27 0.35 8.25
CA LYS A 47 2.60 -0.94 8.51
C LYS A 47 3.37 -2.15 8.02
N LEU A 48 4.24 -2.00 7.01
CA LEU A 48 5.02 -3.13 6.49
C LEU A 48 6.22 -3.50 7.35
N SER A 49 6.57 -2.69 8.35
CA SER A 49 7.70 -2.93 9.26
C SER A 49 9.03 -3.16 8.52
N LEU A 50 9.28 -2.37 7.47
CA LEU A 50 10.56 -2.33 6.74
C LEU A 50 11.56 -1.44 7.48
N ASP A 51 12.80 -1.38 6.99
CA ASP A 51 13.74 -0.37 7.45
C ASP A 51 13.38 1.03 6.90
N GLU A 52 14.07 2.08 7.38
CA GLU A 52 13.76 3.47 7.00
C GLU A 52 13.84 3.70 5.48
N LYS A 53 14.74 2.99 4.78
CA LYS A 53 14.89 3.10 3.33
C LYS A 53 13.72 2.42 2.62
N GLY A 54 13.37 1.21 3.01
CA GLY A 54 12.23 0.47 2.50
C GLY A 54 10.90 1.20 2.74
N GLU A 55 10.71 1.78 3.93
CA GLU A 55 9.53 2.61 4.24
C GLU A 55 9.43 3.82 3.32
N ALA A 56 10.55 4.53 3.08
CA ALA A 56 10.57 5.68 2.17
C ALA A 56 10.25 5.26 0.72
N THR A 57 10.82 4.15 0.25
CA THR A 57 10.55 3.59 -1.09
C THR A 57 9.07 3.22 -1.24
N VAL A 58 8.49 2.53 -0.26
CA VAL A 58 7.08 2.14 -0.27
C VAL A 58 6.16 3.36 -0.21
N ALA A 59 6.45 4.36 0.63
CA ALA A 59 5.68 5.60 0.67
C ALA A 59 5.66 6.30 -0.70
N GLN A 60 6.79 6.33 -1.41
CA GLN A 60 6.85 6.86 -2.77
C GLN A 60 6.05 6.00 -3.75
N MET A 61 6.13 4.66 -3.65
CA MET A 61 5.33 3.77 -4.49
C MET A 61 3.82 3.98 -4.31
N ILE A 62 3.34 4.08 -3.07
CA ILE A 62 1.92 4.31 -2.76
C ILE A 62 1.45 5.63 -3.38
N THR A 63 2.25 6.70 -3.26
CA THR A 63 1.95 8.00 -3.88
C THR A 63 1.82 7.87 -5.40
N ASN A 64 2.80 7.23 -6.04
CA ASN A 64 2.81 7.03 -7.49
C ASN A 64 1.64 6.14 -7.96
N MET A 65 1.29 5.10 -7.20
CA MET A 65 0.17 4.21 -7.49
C MET A 65 -1.17 4.95 -7.41
N TYR A 66 -1.35 5.82 -6.42
CA TYR A 66 -2.56 6.65 -6.32
C TYR A 66 -2.67 7.62 -7.49
N GLU A 67 -1.58 8.30 -7.85
CA GLU A 67 -1.53 9.18 -9.03
C GLU A 67 -1.88 8.41 -10.32
N LEU A 68 -1.31 7.21 -10.49
CA LEU A 68 -1.59 6.36 -11.64
C LEU A 68 -3.05 5.88 -11.66
N PHE A 69 -3.60 5.51 -10.49
CA PHE A 69 -4.99 5.09 -10.31
C PHE A 69 -5.96 6.17 -10.78
N ILE A 70 -5.77 7.41 -10.32
CA ILE A 70 -6.60 8.57 -10.74
C ILE A 70 -6.39 8.88 -12.22
N LYS A 71 -5.13 8.93 -12.69
CA LYS A 71 -4.80 9.30 -14.08
C LYS A 71 -5.34 8.32 -15.13
N LYS A 72 -5.59 7.07 -14.73
CA LYS A 72 -6.06 6.01 -15.63
C LYS A 72 -7.52 5.65 -15.44
N ASP A 73 -8.25 6.38 -14.60
CA ASP A 73 -9.62 6.05 -14.20
C ASP A 73 -9.74 4.56 -13.80
N ALA A 74 -8.74 4.07 -13.05
CA ALA A 74 -8.66 2.67 -12.68
C ALA A 74 -9.72 2.34 -11.61
N LEU A 75 -10.22 1.10 -11.61
CA LEU A 75 -11.09 0.59 -10.55
C LEU A 75 -10.31 -0.09 -9.43
N LEU A 76 -9.19 -0.71 -9.77
CA LEU A 76 -8.29 -1.41 -8.87
C LEU A 76 -6.88 -1.36 -9.43
N LEU A 77 -5.90 -1.17 -8.56
CA LEU A 77 -4.49 -1.32 -8.87
C LEU A 77 -3.85 -2.13 -7.74
N GLU A 78 -3.29 -3.28 -8.09
CA GLU A 78 -2.77 -4.26 -7.13
C GLU A 78 -1.33 -4.63 -7.49
N ILE A 79 -0.47 -4.72 -6.47
CA ILE A 79 0.86 -5.32 -6.55
C ILE A 79 0.86 -6.50 -5.59
N ASN A 80 0.93 -7.71 -6.13
CA ASN A 80 1.01 -8.95 -5.36
C ASN A 80 1.91 -9.98 -6.07
N PRO A 81 3.11 -10.30 -5.54
CA PRO A 81 3.72 -9.78 -4.31
C PRO A 81 4.43 -8.43 -4.52
N LEU A 82 4.51 -7.64 -3.44
CA LEU A 82 5.53 -6.61 -3.27
C LEU A 82 6.79 -7.25 -2.67
N VAL A 83 7.97 -7.01 -3.24
CA VAL A 83 9.22 -7.69 -2.87
C VAL A 83 10.34 -6.68 -2.70
N GLU A 84 11.18 -6.88 -1.69
CA GLU A 84 12.43 -6.16 -1.48
C GLU A 84 13.62 -7.01 -1.97
N ASP A 85 14.53 -6.40 -2.70
CA ASP A 85 15.80 -6.97 -3.14
C ASP A 85 16.75 -7.19 -1.94
N ILE A 86 17.67 -8.15 -2.01
CA ILE A 86 18.80 -8.29 -1.08
C ILE A 86 19.67 -7.02 -0.95
N CYS A 87 19.61 -6.10 -1.92
CA CYS A 87 20.27 -4.80 -1.90
C CYS A 87 19.40 -3.70 -1.24
N GLY A 88 18.12 -3.97 -1.00
CA GLY A 88 17.15 -3.02 -0.42
C GLY A 88 16.89 -1.80 -1.31
N ASP A 89 17.03 -1.94 -2.64
CA ASP A 89 16.76 -0.89 -3.63
C ASP A 89 15.32 -0.97 -4.18
#